data_AF-A0A5C6KNB9-F1
#
_entry.id   AF-A0A5C6KNB9-F1
#
_cell.length_a   1.000
_cell.length_b   1.000
_cell.length_c   1.000
_cell.angle_alpha   90.00
_cell.angle_beta   90.00
_cell.angle_gamma   90.00
#
_symmetry.space_group_name_H-M   'P 1'
#
loop_
_entity.id
_entity.type
_entity.pdbx_description
1 polymer ?
#
loop_
_entity_poly.entity_id
_entity_poly.type
_entity_poly.pdbx_seq_one_letter_code
_entity_poly.pdbx_strand_id
1 'polypeptide(L)'
;MIETKNNEIRYFTSDPQKMLNKYLAQRVLKTWTEDFIDEDTSEVVSIERNELLFQRGTLIDQDVLAQIRFCYESGDITKDIEVSNQKRLAVELVNDYLQPYIAQATIDSKKCKFLFYATSVDSALLLLKDYIELNFTAGFIINMVKEFDSCVILTDTLKEKKIDTLPLGFHDNDPDDKPDVDEEEEPKNCDRKFYQIETKILFDEDERSATFVVHTYNVDRAMMLITSYLKKKQDEHEQEAKEKGNPFEKKEIHTMIEVAKPISVGRFIPREFSMAYSGK
;
A
#
# COMPACT_ATOMS: atom_id res chain seq x y z
N MET A 1 -16.88 -34.56 -1.41
CA MET A 1 -17.31 -33.28 -2.03
C MET A 1 -16.28 -32.24 -1.64
N ILE A 2 -15.85 -31.37 -2.56
CA ILE A 2 -14.80 -30.37 -2.27
C ILE A 2 -15.45 -29.17 -1.58
N GLU A 3 -14.91 -28.75 -0.44
CA GLU A 3 -15.35 -27.55 0.28
C GLU A 3 -14.73 -26.31 -0.36
N THR A 4 -15.56 -25.33 -0.72
CA THR A 4 -15.17 -24.08 -1.39
C THR A 4 -15.95 -22.90 -0.81
N LYS A 5 -15.54 -21.65 -1.07
CA LYS A 5 -16.36 -20.49 -0.67
C LYS A 5 -17.75 -20.51 -1.35
N ASN A 6 -17.86 -21.13 -2.54
CA ASN A 6 -19.09 -21.12 -3.34
C ASN A 6 -20.21 -22.01 -2.78
N ASN A 7 -19.86 -23.03 -1.98
CA ASN A 7 -20.81 -23.92 -1.31
C ASN A 7 -20.77 -23.75 0.23
N GLU A 8 -20.15 -22.66 0.70
CA GLU A 8 -20.20 -22.28 2.10
C GLU A 8 -21.54 -21.62 2.39
N ILE A 9 -22.20 -22.08 3.45
CA ILE A 9 -23.44 -21.52 3.96
C ILE A 9 -23.13 -20.95 5.34
N ARG A 10 -23.22 -19.62 5.44
CA ARG A 10 -23.10 -18.90 6.72
C ARG A 10 -24.40 -18.22 7.06
N TYR A 11 -24.73 -18.21 8.34
CA TYR A 11 -25.85 -17.45 8.87
C TYR A 11 -25.65 -17.18 10.36
N PHE A 12 -26.29 -16.11 10.82
CA PHE A 12 -26.41 -15.79 12.24
C PHE A 12 -27.63 -16.52 12.80
N THR A 13 -27.48 -17.10 13.98
CA THR A 13 -28.58 -17.75 14.70
C THR A 13 -28.31 -17.73 16.20
N SER A 14 -29.39 -17.79 16.99
CA SER A 14 -29.40 -18.15 18.41
C SER A 14 -30.09 -19.51 18.65
N ASP A 15 -30.74 -20.08 17.61
CA ASP A 15 -31.41 -21.38 17.68
C ASP A 15 -30.39 -22.54 17.80
N PRO A 16 -30.40 -23.29 18.92
CA PRO A 16 -29.46 -24.38 19.13
C PRO A 16 -29.55 -25.52 18.11
N GLN A 17 -30.74 -25.80 17.56
CA GLN A 17 -30.88 -26.89 16.59
C GLN A 17 -30.19 -26.56 15.27
N LYS A 18 -30.16 -25.27 14.90
CA LYS A 18 -29.48 -24.79 13.69
C LYS A 18 -27.97 -24.70 13.87
N MET A 19 -27.47 -24.64 15.10
CA MET A 19 -26.04 -24.58 15.41
C MET A 19 -25.38 -25.96 15.46
N LEU A 20 -26.12 -27.00 15.86
CA LEU A 20 -25.56 -28.33 16.05
C LEU A 20 -24.89 -28.86 14.77
N ASN A 21 -23.71 -29.45 14.92
CA ASN A 21 -22.87 -29.95 13.82
C ASN A 21 -22.52 -28.87 12.79
N LYS A 22 -22.38 -27.61 13.24
CA LYS A 22 -21.80 -26.50 12.47
C LYS A 22 -20.51 -26.04 13.13
N TYR A 23 -19.75 -25.22 12.44
CA TYR A 23 -18.53 -24.59 12.95
C TYR A 23 -18.78 -23.11 13.25
N LEU A 24 -18.14 -22.59 14.29
CA LEU A 24 -18.15 -21.14 14.54
C LEU A 24 -17.39 -20.40 13.43
N ALA A 25 -18.05 -19.47 12.75
CA ALA A 25 -17.44 -18.69 11.68
C ALA A 25 -16.55 -17.54 12.20
N GLN A 26 -16.80 -17.08 13.42
CA GLN A 26 -16.05 -16.03 14.11
C GLN A 26 -15.70 -16.44 15.55
N ARG A 27 -14.84 -15.64 16.20
CA ARG A 27 -14.62 -15.76 17.65
C ARG A 27 -15.88 -15.27 18.35
N VAL A 28 -16.28 -15.95 19.42
CA VAL A 28 -17.36 -15.49 20.29
C VAL A 28 -16.71 -14.84 21.49
N LEU A 29 -16.99 -13.55 21.67
CA LEU A 29 -16.41 -12.72 22.72
C LEU A 29 -17.53 -12.28 23.67
N LYS A 30 -17.20 -12.22 24.96
CA LYS A 30 -17.95 -11.46 25.95
C LYS A 30 -17.41 -10.04 25.96
N THR A 31 -18.26 -9.05 25.75
CA THR A 31 -17.88 -7.64 25.70
C THR A 31 -18.59 -6.89 26.83
N TRP A 32 -17.85 -6.13 27.63
CA TRP A 32 -18.43 -5.25 28.67
C TRP A 32 -17.66 -3.93 28.75
N THR A 33 -18.31 -2.90 29.27
CA THR A 33 -17.72 -1.57 29.46
C THR A 33 -17.38 -1.36 30.93
N GLU A 34 -16.15 -0.92 31.20
CA GLU A 34 -15.71 -0.49 32.53
C GLU A 34 -15.47 1.02 32.51
N ASP A 35 -16.11 1.73 33.44
CA ASP A 35 -15.96 3.17 33.60
C ASP A 35 -14.86 3.45 34.63
N PHE A 36 -13.86 4.23 34.21
CA PHE A 36 -12.79 4.71 35.07
C PHE A 36 -12.94 6.22 35.25
N ILE A 37 -12.68 6.71 36.46
CA ILE A 37 -12.59 8.15 36.71
C ILE A 37 -11.12 8.51 36.58
N ASP A 38 -10.80 9.39 35.63
CA ASP A 38 -9.46 9.95 35.52
C ASP A 38 -9.19 10.88 36.72
N GLU A 39 -8.12 10.58 37.46
CA GLU A 39 -7.78 11.27 38.71
C GLU A 39 -7.38 12.74 38.47
N ASP A 40 -6.85 13.05 37.28
CA ASP A 40 -6.39 14.39 36.93
C ASP A 40 -7.50 15.28 36.36
N THR A 41 -8.47 14.69 35.65
CA THR A 41 -9.52 15.45 34.92
C THR A 41 -10.92 15.28 35.53
N SER A 42 -11.12 14.30 36.41
CA SER A 42 -12.43 13.88 36.91
C SER A 42 -13.43 13.50 35.81
N GLU A 43 -12.95 13.22 34.60
CA GLU A 43 -13.78 12.75 33.49
C GLU A 43 -13.96 11.23 33.58
N VAL A 44 -15.14 10.75 33.20
CA VAL A 44 -15.43 9.31 33.11
C VAL A 44 -14.93 8.81 31.76
N VAL A 45 -13.92 7.95 31.79
CA VAL A 45 -13.38 7.26 30.63
C VAL A 45 -13.94 5.84 30.62
N SER A 46 -14.83 5.56 29.66
CA SER A 46 -15.37 4.22 29.42
C SER A 46 -14.40 3.40 28.57
N ILE A 47 -14.00 2.23 29.05
CA ILE A 47 -13.11 1.30 28.33
C ILE A 47 -13.87 0.01 28.02
N GLU A 48 -13.89 -0.38 26.74
CA GLU A 48 -14.45 -1.66 26.29
C GLU A 48 -13.46 -2.80 26.54
N ARG A 49 -13.90 -3.83 27.27
CA ARG A 49 -13.15 -5.05 27.55
C ARG A 49 -13.79 -6.23 26.82
N ASN A 50 -12.94 -7.17 26.42
CA ASN A 50 -13.33 -8.33 25.64
C ASN A 50 -12.68 -9.60 26.21
N GLU A 51 -13.48 -10.62 26.49
CA GLU A 51 -13.03 -11.96 26.90
C GLU A 51 -13.39 -12.98 25.82
N LEU A 52 -12.44 -13.84 25.45
CA LEU A 52 -12.65 -14.88 24.44
C LEU A 52 -13.36 -16.09 25.03
N LEU A 53 -14.63 -16.30 24.68
CA LEU A 53 -15.41 -17.47 25.10
C LEU A 53 -15.13 -18.68 24.21
N PHE A 54 -15.19 -18.49 22.89
CA PHE A 54 -14.99 -19.59 21.93
C PHE A 54 -14.12 -19.17 20.75
N GLN A 55 -13.23 -20.07 20.35
CA GLN A 55 -12.38 -19.88 19.18
C GLN A 55 -13.15 -20.09 17.87
N ARG A 56 -12.78 -19.32 16.86
CA ARG A 56 -13.23 -19.52 15.47
C ARG A 56 -12.87 -20.94 15.02
N GLY A 57 -13.80 -21.59 14.31
CA GLY A 57 -13.64 -22.94 13.76
C GLY A 57 -13.85 -24.07 14.78
N THR A 58 -14.29 -23.76 16.00
CA THR A 58 -14.76 -24.77 16.96
C THR A 58 -15.99 -25.48 16.39
N LEU A 59 -16.02 -26.81 16.45
CA LEU A 59 -17.19 -27.61 16.10
C LEU A 59 -18.22 -27.48 17.23
N ILE A 60 -19.46 -27.16 16.87
CA ILE A 60 -20.57 -27.12 17.82
C ILE A 60 -21.15 -28.53 17.95
N ASP A 61 -20.54 -29.31 18.84
CA ASP A 61 -21.09 -30.57 19.33
C ASP A 61 -22.08 -30.34 20.48
N GLN A 62 -22.54 -31.41 21.13
CA GLN A 62 -23.51 -31.30 22.22
C GLN A 62 -22.95 -30.55 23.44
N ASP A 63 -21.66 -30.71 23.74
CA ASP A 63 -21.02 -30.10 24.90
C ASP A 63 -20.79 -28.60 24.66
N VAL A 64 -20.26 -28.23 23.49
CA VAL A 64 -20.08 -26.83 23.09
C VAL A 64 -21.43 -26.13 22.97
N LEU A 65 -22.47 -26.81 22.46
CA LEU A 65 -23.81 -26.25 22.39
C LEU A 65 -24.39 -25.96 23.78
N ALA A 66 -24.15 -26.85 24.76
CA ALA A 66 -24.56 -26.64 26.14
C ALA A 66 -23.84 -25.44 26.77
N GLN A 67 -22.53 -25.28 26.50
CA GLN A 67 -21.76 -24.11 26.95
C GLN A 67 -22.28 -22.81 26.31
N ILE A 68 -22.55 -22.81 25.00
CA ILE A 68 -23.12 -21.65 24.31
C ILE A 68 -24.48 -21.26 24.91
N ARG A 69 -25.34 -22.23 25.20
CA ARG A 69 -26.64 -21.98 25.87
C ARG A 69 -26.46 -21.35 27.24
N PHE A 70 -25.55 -21.90 28.04
CA PHE A 70 -25.23 -21.33 29.34
C PHE A 70 -24.75 -19.87 29.22
N CYS A 71 -23.91 -19.56 28.24
CA CYS A 71 -23.44 -18.19 27.98
C CYS A 71 -24.57 -17.23 27.51
N TYR A 72 -25.59 -17.73 26.82
CA TYR A 72 -26.79 -16.94 26.51
C TYR A 72 -27.63 -16.68 27.78
N GLU A 73 -27.80 -17.69 28.63
CA GLU A 73 -28.57 -17.59 29.87
C GLU A 73 -27.88 -16.67 30.91
N SER A 74 -26.55 -16.68 30.97
CA SER A 74 -25.76 -15.78 31.83
C SER A 74 -25.71 -14.34 31.31
N GLY A 75 -26.12 -14.11 30.06
CA GLY A 75 -26.01 -12.80 29.39
C GLY A 75 -24.60 -12.47 28.90
N ASP A 76 -23.67 -13.43 28.91
CA ASP A 76 -22.31 -13.24 28.37
C ASP A 76 -22.31 -13.11 26.85
N ILE A 77 -23.28 -13.76 26.18
CA ILE A 77 -23.54 -13.61 24.74
C ILE A 77 -24.90 -12.95 24.56
N THR A 78 -24.90 -11.75 23.96
CA THR A 78 -26.12 -10.97 23.70
C THR A 78 -26.53 -10.93 22.24
N LYS A 79 -25.62 -11.32 21.33
CA LYS A 79 -25.81 -11.29 19.87
C LYS A 79 -25.95 -12.69 19.31
N ASP A 80 -26.58 -12.80 18.15
CA ASP A 80 -26.58 -14.05 17.40
C ASP A 80 -25.15 -14.43 17.00
N ILE A 81 -24.86 -15.74 16.99
CA ILE A 81 -23.54 -16.26 16.63
C ILE A 81 -23.55 -16.67 15.16
N GLU A 82 -22.48 -16.34 14.44
CA GLU A 82 -22.30 -16.79 13.05
C GLU A 82 -21.79 -18.23 13.00
N VAL A 83 -22.54 -19.10 12.31
CA VAL A 83 -22.17 -20.51 12.09
C VAL A 83 -21.97 -20.80 10.61
N SER A 84 -21.06 -21.73 10.31
CA SER A 84 -20.74 -22.20 8.96
C SER A 84 -20.85 -23.72 8.88
N ASN A 85 -21.28 -24.23 7.73
CA ASN A 85 -21.20 -25.66 7.42
C ASN A 85 -19.76 -26.15 7.17
N GLN A 86 -18.77 -25.26 7.07
CA GLN A 86 -17.37 -25.58 6.79
C GLN A 86 -16.44 -25.03 7.88
N LYS A 87 -15.36 -25.75 8.17
CA LYS A 87 -14.36 -25.31 9.15
C LYS A 87 -13.34 -24.37 8.49
N ARG A 88 -13.41 -23.08 8.81
CA ARG A 88 -12.44 -22.06 8.33
C ARG A 88 -11.71 -21.38 9.47
N LEU A 89 -10.41 -21.64 9.59
CA LEU A 89 -9.57 -21.12 10.69
C LEU A 89 -8.88 -19.80 10.34
N ALA A 90 -8.33 -19.69 9.14
CA ALA A 90 -7.60 -18.50 8.71
C ALA A 90 -8.53 -17.31 8.48
N VAL A 91 -8.06 -16.12 8.85
CA VAL A 91 -8.69 -14.83 8.57
C VAL A 91 -7.76 -14.06 7.65
N GLU A 92 -8.35 -13.42 6.65
CA GLU A 92 -7.63 -12.46 5.83
C GLU A 92 -7.36 -11.20 6.66
N LEU A 93 -6.11 -10.77 6.70
CA LEU A 93 -5.73 -9.51 7.32
C LEU A 93 -5.76 -8.43 6.24
N VAL A 94 -6.50 -7.36 6.51
CA VAL A 94 -6.51 -6.19 5.64
C VAL A 94 -5.31 -5.33 5.99
N ASN A 95 -4.57 -4.90 4.97
CA ASN A 95 -3.50 -3.92 5.14
C ASN A 95 -4.03 -2.55 4.73
N ASP A 96 -3.88 -1.58 5.63
CA ASP A 96 -4.33 -0.20 5.39
C ASP A 96 -3.23 0.66 4.74
N TYR A 97 -2.02 0.12 4.57
CA TYR A 97 -0.89 0.85 4.02
C TYR A 97 -0.70 0.61 2.53
N LEU A 98 -0.41 1.69 1.79
CA LEU A 98 -0.01 1.62 0.39
C LEU A 98 1.39 1.02 0.26
N GLN A 99 1.47 -0.15 -0.33
CA GLN A 99 2.72 -0.85 -0.63
C GLN A 99 3.01 -0.83 -2.13
N PRO A 100 4.28 -0.86 -2.54
CA PRO A 100 4.63 -0.95 -3.95
C PRO A 100 4.37 -2.36 -4.50
N TYR A 101 3.76 -2.43 -5.68
CA TYR A 101 3.49 -3.65 -6.41
C TYR A 101 4.12 -3.58 -7.80
N ILE A 102 4.65 -4.73 -8.25
CA ILE A 102 5.06 -4.94 -9.63
C ILE A 102 4.09 -5.91 -10.29
N ALA A 103 3.59 -5.53 -11.46
CA ALA A 103 2.72 -6.38 -12.26
C ALA A 103 3.29 -6.57 -13.66
N GLN A 104 2.89 -7.67 -14.30
CA GLN A 104 3.16 -7.94 -15.69
C GLN A 104 1.85 -8.22 -16.41
N ALA A 105 1.63 -7.53 -17.52
CA ALA A 105 0.51 -7.79 -18.43
C ALA A 105 1.01 -7.92 -19.87
N THR A 106 0.38 -8.79 -20.63
CA THR A 106 0.58 -8.92 -22.07
C THR A 106 -0.47 -8.08 -22.78
N ILE A 107 -0.02 -7.03 -23.47
CA ILE A 107 -0.87 -6.12 -24.25
C ILE A 107 -0.42 -6.22 -25.70
N ASP A 108 -1.32 -6.56 -26.62
CA ASP A 108 -1.00 -6.70 -28.05
C ASP A 108 0.25 -7.58 -28.31
N SER A 109 0.28 -8.76 -27.70
CA SER A 109 1.41 -9.72 -27.74
C SER A 109 2.75 -9.24 -27.14
N LYS A 110 2.82 -8.04 -26.57
CA LYS A 110 4.01 -7.51 -25.89
C LYS A 110 3.85 -7.58 -24.38
N LYS A 111 4.90 -8.06 -23.68
CA LYS A 111 4.94 -8.11 -22.22
C LYS A 111 5.33 -6.74 -21.67
N CYS A 112 4.39 -6.10 -20.98
CA CYS A 112 4.58 -4.84 -20.28
C CYS A 112 4.67 -5.08 -18.78
N LYS A 113 5.57 -4.37 -18.11
CA LYS A 113 5.69 -4.38 -16.65
C LYS A 113 5.23 -3.04 -16.09
N PHE A 114 4.41 -3.10 -15.06
CA PHE A 114 3.83 -1.95 -14.38
C PHE A 114 4.32 -1.91 -12.94
N LEU A 115 4.62 -0.72 -12.46
CA LEU A 115 4.99 -0.47 -11.08
C LEU A 115 4.00 0.57 -10.51
N PHE A 116 3.39 0.28 -9.37
CA PHE A 116 2.35 1.12 -8.78
C PHE A 116 2.21 0.86 -7.29
N TYR A 117 1.34 1.61 -6.61
CA TYR A 117 1.03 1.37 -5.20
C TYR A 117 -0.36 0.77 -5.03
N ALA A 118 -0.53 -0.12 -4.05
CA ALA A 118 -1.84 -0.68 -3.69
C ALA A 118 -1.87 -1.11 -2.23
N THR A 119 -3.07 -1.22 -1.65
CA THR A 119 -3.30 -1.70 -0.27
C THR A 119 -3.45 -3.21 -0.21
N SER A 120 -4.04 -3.81 -1.26
CA SER A 120 -4.25 -5.26 -1.36
C SER A 120 -3.98 -5.75 -2.80
N VAL A 121 -3.83 -7.06 -2.95
CA VAL A 121 -3.68 -7.70 -4.27
C VAL A 121 -4.94 -7.51 -5.13
N ASP A 122 -6.12 -7.54 -4.52
CA ASP A 122 -7.38 -7.34 -5.23
C ASP A 122 -7.52 -5.90 -5.73
N SER A 123 -7.19 -4.92 -4.88
CA SER A 123 -7.13 -3.50 -5.28
C SER A 123 -6.09 -3.27 -6.36
N ALA A 124 -4.93 -3.93 -6.26
CA ALA A 124 -3.88 -3.89 -7.27
C ALA A 124 -4.37 -4.40 -8.64
N LEU A 125 -5.12 -5.50 -8.65
CA LEU A 125 -5.72 -6.05 -9.88
C LEU A 125 -6.76 -5.10 -10.48
N LEU A 126 -7.63 -4.51 -9.66
CA LEU A 126 -8.65 -3.58 -10.10
C LEU A 126 -8.03 -2.32 -10.71
N LEU A 127 -7.11 -1.70 -9.99
CA LEU A 127 -6.35 -0.52 -10.44
C LEU A 127 -5.64 -0.80 -11.76
N LEU A 128 -4.95 -1.94 -11.87
CA LEU A 128 -4.21 -2.28 -13.08
C LEU A 128 -5.13 -2.47 -14.28
N LYS A 129 -6.30 -3.10 -14.10
CA LYS A 129 -7.29 -3.24 -15.17
C LYS A 129 -7.77 -1.87 -15.66
N ASP A 130 -8.21 -1.02 -14.74
CA ASP A 130 -8.71 0.32 -15.07
C ASP A 130 -7.63 1.16 -15.76
N TYR A 131 -6.40 1.13 -15.25
CA TYR A 131 -5.30 1.83 -15.89
C TYR A 131 -5.03 1.34 -17.32
N ILE A 132 -5.05 0.01 -17.55
CA ILE A 132 -4.82 -0.52 -18.90
C ILE A 132 -5.97 -0.16 -19.84
N GLU A 133 -7.22 -0.24 -19.37
CA GLU A 133 -8.42 0.12 -20.13
C GLU A 133 -8.43 1.60 -20.54
N LEU A 134 -7.93 2.50 -19.69
CA LEU A 134 -7.83 3.94 -19.99
C LEU A 134 -6.68 4.27 -20.95
N ASN A 135 -5.58 3.51 -20.93
CA ASN A 135 -4.34 3.85 -21.63
C ASN A 135 -4.08 3.05 -22.90
N PHE A 136 -4.82 1.96 -23.15
CA PHE A 136 -4.60 1.05 -24.26
C PHE A 136 -5.91 0.65 -24.94
N THR A 137 -5.87 0.53 -26.27
CA THR A 137 -7.03 0.14 -27.09
C THR A 137 -7.07 -1.36 -27.41
N ALA A 138 -6.00 -2.09 -27.11
CA ALA A 138 -5.87 -3.52 -27.41
C ALA A 138 -6.29 -4.42 -26.23
N GLY A 139 -6.67 -5.66 -26.53
CA GLY A 139 -6.92 -6.67 -25.51
C GLY A 139 -5.67 -6.96 -24.68
N PHE A 140 -5.87 -7.20 -23.39
CA PHE A 140 -4.78 -7.44 -22.44
C PHE A 140 -5.04 -8.64 -21.54
N ILE A 141 -3.95 -9.26 -21.07
CA ILE A 141 -3.99 -10.35 -20.09
C ILE A 141 -3.01 -9.99 -18.97
N ILE A 142 -3.49 -9.92 -17.73
CA ILE A 142 -2.62 -9.77 -16.56
C ILE A 142 -2.01 -11.13 -16.26
N ASN A 143 -0.68 -11.22 -16.35
CA ASN A 143 0.06 -12.46 -16.12
C ASN A 143 0.50 -12.62 -14.66
N MET A 144 0.79 -11.51 -13.97
CA MET A 144 1.35 -11.53 -12.63
C MET A 144 1.07 -10.19 -11.93
N VAL A 145 0.77 -10.28 -10.64
CA VAL A 145 0.82 -9.16 -9.69
C VAL A 145 1.57 -9.66 -8.47
N LYS A 146 2.61 -8.93 -8.05
CA LYS A 146 3.45 -9.29 -6.91
C LYS A 146 3.73 -8.05 -6.07
N GLU A 147 3.66 -8.18 -4.76
CA GLU A 147 4.23 -7.18 -3.86
C GLU A 147 5.73 -7.05 -4.14
N PHE A 148 6.20 -5.82 -4.21
CA PHE A 148 7.60 -5.51 -4.43
C PHE A 148 8.20 -5.09 -3.09
N ASP A 149 9.31 -5.72 -2.68
CA ASP A 149 9.90 -5.53 -1.35
C ASP A 149 9.99 -4.04 -0.99
N SER A 150 9.67 -3.70 0.27
CA SER A 150 9.40 -2.34 0.76
C SER A 150 10.35 -1.27 0.21
N CYS A 151 10.01 -0.72 -0.95
CA CYS A 151 10.81 0.26 -1.65
C CYS A 151 10.05 1.57 -1.77
N VAL A 152 10.77 2.68 -1.65
CA VAL A 152 10.19 3.98 -1.99
C VAL A 152 10.44 4.23 -3.46
N ILE A 153 9.36 4.41 -4.22
CA ILE A 153 9.43 4.73 -5.64
C ILE A 153 9.50 6.25 -5.80
N LEU A 154 10.59 6.73 -6.39
CA LEU A 154 10.84 8.14 -6.69
C LEU A 154 10.82 8.35 -8.20
N THR A 155 10.11 9.37 -8.66
CA THR A 155 10.10 9.78 -10.07
C THR A 155 10.81 11.11 -10.24
N ASP A 156 11.69 11.20 -11.24
CA ASP A 156 12.35 12.46 -11.59
C ASP A 156 11.34 13.46 -12.19
N THR A 157 10.91 14.42 -11.37
CA THR A 157 10.06 15.55 -11.78
C THR A 157 10.88 16.81 -12.09
N LEU A 158 12.21 16.74 -12.04
CA LEU A 158 13.07 17.89 -12.31
C LEU A 158 13.10 18.16 -13.82
N LYS A 159 12.64 19.35 -14.24
CA LYS A 159 12.82 19.83 -15.62
C LYS A 159 14.32 19.83 -15.97
N GLU A 160 14.65 19.42 -17.19
CA GLU A 160 16.01 19.56 -17.72
C GLU A 160 16.42 21.04 -17.63
N LYS A 161 17.40 21.36 -16.79
CA LYS A 161 18.19 22.57 -17.07
C LYS A 161 19.01 22.23 -18.31
N LYS A 162 18.64 22.79 -19.46
CA LYS A 162 19.54 22.90 -20.61
C LYS A 162 20.85 23.46 -20.06
N ILE A 163 21.91 22.68 -20.16
CA ILE A 163 23.26 23.17 -19.91
C ILE A 163 23.52 24.03 -21.14
N ASP A 164 23.52 25.35 -20.98
CA ASP A 164 23.91 26.31 -22.03
C ASP A 164 25.40 26.16 -22.35
N THR A 165 25.80 25.03 -22.91
CA THR A 165 26.98 24.97 -23.77
C THR A 165 26.57 25.50 -25.12
N LEU A 166 26.60 26.83 -25.24
CA LEU A 166 26.59 27.57 -26.50
C LEU A 166 27.56 26.89 -27.49
N PRO A 167 27.09 26.34 -28.62
CA PRO A 167 27.97 26.03 -29.73
C PRO A 167 28.29 27.33 -30.44
N LEU A 168 29.57 27.70 -30.49
CA LEU A 168 30.07 28.62 -31.51
C LEU A 168 29.78 28.01 -32.89
N GLY A 169 28.91 28.65 -33.67
CA GLY A 169 28.65 28.31 -35.06
C GLY A 169 28.01 29.49 -35.78
N PHE A 170 28.78 30.12 -36.65
CA PHE A 170 28.39 31.18 -37.55
C PHE A 170 27.34 30.68 -38.56
N HIS A 171 26.28 31.46 -38.83
CA HIS A 171 25.92 31.87 -40.19
C HIS A 171 24.84 32.95 -40.23
N ASP A 172 24.84 33.63 -41.37
CA ASP A 172 24.35 34.96 -41.66
C ASP A 172 22.83 35.06 -41.87
N ASN A 173 22.34 36.29 -41.66
CA ASN A 173 21.09 36.93 -42.10
C ASN A 173 20.17 36.20 -43.10
N ASP A 174 18.87 36.15 -42.80
CA ASP A 174 17.84 36.80 -43.62
C ASP A 174 16.55 37.09 -42.81
N PRO A 175 15.78 38.16 -43.08
CA PRO A 175 14.66 38.61 -42.27
C PRO A 175 13.33 38.49 -43.02
N ASP A 176 12.62 37.37 -42.89
CA ASP A 176 11.18 37.28 -43.16
C ASP A 176 10.71 35.85 -42.86
N ASP A 177 10.10 35.62 -41.69
CA ASP A 177 8.87 34.81 -41.61
C ASP A 177 8.22 34.90 -40.22
N LYS A 178 6.90 34.69 -40.22
CA LYS A 178 5.92 34.97 -39.17
C LYS A 178 6.12 34.17 -37.87
N PRO A 179 5.59 34.65 -36.72
CA PRO A 179 5.53 33.84 -35.50
C PRO A 179 4.38 32.84 -35.63
N ASP A 180 4.68 31.62 -36.06
CA ASP A 180 3.79 30.48 -35.87
C ASP A 180 3.96 29.96 -34.44
N VAL A 181 2.80 29.73 -33.82
CA VAL A 181 2.60 29.30 -32.45
C VAL A 181 3.28 27.93 -32.26
N ASP A 182 4.38 27.89 -31.51
CA ASP A 182 5.02 26.64 -31.10
C ASP A 182 4.03 25.81 -30.26
N GLU A 183 3.53 24.74 -30.88
CA GLU A 183 2.89 23.63 -30.20
C GLU A 183 3.87 23.08 -29.15
N GLU A 184 3.42 23.03 -27.90
CA GLU A 184 4.13 22.36 -26.80
C GLU A 184 4.27 20.86 -27.11
N GLU A 185 5.30 20.49 -27.88
CA GLU A 185 5.72 19.10 -27.99
C GLU A 185 6.26 18.66 -26.63
N GLU A 186 5.45 17.91 -25.88
CA GLU A 186 5.91 17.16 -24.72
C GLU A 186 7.15 16.31 -25.13
N PRO A 187 8.31 16.46 -24.45
CA PRO A 187 9.48 15.71 -24.84
C PRO A 187 9.22 14.22 -24.60
N LYS A 188 9.29 13.43 -25.68
CA LYS A 188 9.23 11.97 -25.69
C LYS A 188 10.08 11.39 -24.55
N ASN A 189 9.38 10.88 -23.55
CA ASN A 189 9.89 10.23 -22.34
C ASN A 189 10.53 8.86 -22.68
N CYS A 190 11.55 8.81 -23.54
CA CYS A 190 12.06 7.57 -24.13
C CYS A 190 13.31 6.99 -23.47
N ASP A 191 14.07 7.75 -22.66
CA ASP A 191 15.37 7.27 -22.15
C ASP A 191 15.46 7.09 -20.62
N ARG A 192 14.37 7.34 -19.89
CA ARG A 192 14.36 7.14 -18.44
C ARG A 192 14.26 5.65 -18.11
N LYS A 193 15.08 5.19 -17.16
CA LYS A 193 15.09 3.80 -16.68
C LYS A 193 14.76 3.78 -15.20
N PHE A 194 14.23 2.64 -14.75
CA PHE A 194 14.01 2.40 -13.33
C PHE A 194 15.28 1.75 -12.76
N TYR A 195 15.88 2.38 -11.75
CA TYR A 195 17.01 1.83 -11.02
C TYR A 195 16.55 1.44 -9.62
N GLN A 196 16.77 0.19 -9.24
CA GLN A 196 16.70 -0.24 -7.84
C GLN A 196 18.05 0.06 -7.19
N ILE A 197 18.02 0.94 -6.20
CA ILE A 197 19.19 1.44 -5.51
C ILE A 197 19.06 1.07 -4.05
N GLU A 198 19.95 0.19 -3.60
CA GLU A 198 20.15 -0.10 -2.19
C GLU A 198 21.15 0.94 -1.67
N THR A 199 20.69 1.77 -0.74
CA THR A 199 21.43 2.88 -0.16
C THR A 199 21.61 2.63 1.33
N LYS A 200 22.85 2.75 1.80
CA LYS A 200 23.13 2.94 3.22
C LYS A 200 22.95 4.40 3.57
N ILE A 201 22.08 4.64 4.54
CA ILE A 201 21.82 5.94 5.13
C ILE A 201 22.50 5.93 6.48
N LEU A 202 23.52 6.78 6.63
CA LEU A 202 24.22 7.03 7.88
C LEU A 202 23.57 8.22 8.59
N PHE A 203 23.08 7.99 9.80
CA PHE A 203 22.57 9.02 10.71
C PHE A 203 23.49 9.10 11.93
N ASP A 204 24.51 9.96 11.88
CA ASP A 204 25.56 10.10 12.89
C ASP A 204 26.32 8.78 13.19
N GLU A 205 25.77 7.91 14.03
CA GLU A 205 26.30 6.59 14.43
C GLU A 205 25.42 5.40 14.01
N ASP A 206 24.19 5.65 13.52
CA ASP A 206 23.26 4.60 13.09
C ASP A 206 23.34 4.35 11.58
N GLU A 207 23.63 3.11 11.20
CA GLU A 207 23.57 2.64 9.81
C GLU A 207 22.20 2.02 9.52
N ARG A 208 21.50 2.54 8.51
CA ARG A 208 20.25 1.94 7.99
C ARG A 208 20.36 1.67 6.50
N SER A 209 20.12 0.44 6.09
CA SER A 209 19.93 0.09 4.68
C SER A 209 18.50 0.37 4.24
N ALA A 210 18.32 1.10 3.15
CA ALA A 210 17.03 1.36 2.54
C ALA A 210 17.08 1.09 1.04
N THR A 211 15.98 0.57 0.48
CA THR A 211 15.86 0.31 -0.96
C THR A 211 14.95 1.35 -1.60
N PHE A 212 15.44 1.97 -2.67
CA PHE A 212 14.71 2.94 -3.47
C PHE A 212 14.58 2.44 -4.91
N VAL A 213 13.43 2.70 -5.53
CA VAL A 213 13.28 2.54 -6.99
C VAL A 213 13.16 3.93 -7.60
N VAL A 214 14.14 4.33 -8.39
CA VAL A 214 14.19 5.69 -8.94
C VAL A 214 14.03 5.64 -10.45
N HIS A 215 13.04 6.37 -10.96
CA HIS A 215 12.82 6.59 -12.38
C HIS A 215 13.60 7.82 -12.85
N THR A 216 14.78 7.61 -13.44
CA THR A 216 15.68 8.69 -13.88
C THR A 216 16.59 8.24 -15.03
N TYR A 217 17.39 9.16 -15.57
CA TYR A 217 18.33 8.89 -16.66
C TYR A 217 19.62 8.22 -16.14
N ASN A 218 20.19 8.75 -15.05
CA ASN A 218 21.51 8.38 -14.53
C ASN A 218 21.47 8.09 -13.02
N VAL A 219 22.41 7.28 -12.55
CA VAL A 219 22.56 6.92 -11.13
C VAL A 219 22.84 8.15 -10.25
N ASP A 220 23.61 9.14 -10.75
CA ASP A 220 23.91 10.36 -9.99
C ASP A 220 22.67 11.22 -9.73
N ARG A 221 21.77 11.33 -10.72
CA ARG A 221 20.47 12.00 -10.52
C ARG A 221 19.61 11.22 -9.52
N ALA A 222 19.68 9.89 -9.55
CA ALA A 222 18.97 9.07 -8.58
C ALA A 222 19.45 9.34 -7.15
N MET A 223 20.77 9.48 -6.95
CA MET A 223 21.36 9.84 -5.67
C MET A 223 20.89 11.22 -5.18
N MET A 224 20.81 12.19 -6.09
CA MET A 224 20.30 13.52 -5.79
C MET A 224 18.82 13.48 -5.38
N LEU A 225 17.98 12.71 -6.09
CA LEU A 225 16.57 12.53 -5.77
C LEU A 225 16.37 11.85 -4.41
N ILE A 226 17.15 10.81 -4.10
CA ILE A 226 17.11 10.11 -2.80
C ILE A 226 17.50 11.07 -1.69
N THR A 227 18.59 11.82 -1.86
CA THR A 227 19.07 12.79 -0.85
C THR A 227 18.06 13.91 -0.65
N SER A 228 17.47 14.43 -1.74
CA SER A 228 16.43 15.46 -1.68
C SER A 228 15.17 14.94 -1.00
N TYR A 229 14.79 13.68 -1.23
CA TYR A 229 13.63 13.05 -0.58
C TYR A 229 13.85 12.89 0.93
N LEU A 230 15.02 12.43 1.34
CA LEU A 230 15.37 12.27 2.76
C LEU A 230 15.39 13.62 3.48
N LYS A 231 15.95 14.67 2.86
CA LYS A 231 15.90 16.04 3.40
C LYS A 231 14.48 16.54 3.55
N LYS A 232 13.64 16.38 2.52
CA LYS A 232 12.22 16.77 2.58
C LYS A 232 11.48 16.06 3.72
N LYS A 233 11.71 14.76 3.89
CA LYS A 233 11.14 13.98 5.00
C LYS A 233 11.59 14.49 6.37
N GLN A 234 12.85 14.88 6.49
CA GLN A 234 13.38 15.46 7.72
C GLN A 234 12.77 16.83 8.03
N ASP A 235 12.55 17.66 7.03
CA ASP A 235 11.87 18.96 7.18
C ASP A 235 10.37 18.79 7.54
N GLU A 236 9.67 17.81 6.95
CA GLU A 236 8.29 17.43 7.33
C GLU A 236 8.23 17.05 8.83
N HIS A 237 9.17 16.21 9.29
CA HIS A 237 9.25 15.81 10.70
C HIS A 237 9.63 16.96 11.64
N GLU A 238 10.50 17.88 11.21
CA GLU A 238 10.83 19.08 11.97
C GLU A 238 9.57 19.95 12.18
N GLN A 239 8.75 20.09 11.14
CA GLN A 239 7.53 20.87 11.19
C GLN A 239 6.49 20.22 12.13
N GLU A 240 6.27 18.91 12.03
CA GLU A 240 5.39 18.16 12.93
C GLU A 240 5.88 18.18 14.40
N ALA A 241 7.20 18.12 14.62
CA ALA A 241 7.77 18.21 15.95
C ALA A 241 7.62 19.61 16.56
N LYS A 242 7.78 20.67 15.76
CA LYS A 242 7.50 22.05 16.17
C LYS A 242 6.02 22.26 16.52
N GLU A 243 5.11 21.69 15.73
CA GLU A 243 3.67 21.74 16.02
C GLU A 243 3.30 20.99 17.30
N LYS A 244 4.02 19.91 17.64
CA LYS A 244 3.86 19.14 18.88
C LYS A 244 4.71 19.63 20.05
N GLY A 245 5.49 20.70 19.87
CA GLY A 245 6.34 21.29 20.92
C GLY A 245 7.58 20.46 21.31
N ASN A 246 8.00 19.51 20.48
CA ASN A 246 9.16 18.65 20.74
C ASN A 246 10.46 19.24 20.15
N PRO A 247 11.61 19.11 20.84
CA PRO A 247 12.90 19.49 20.27
C PRO A 247 13.28 18.51 19.15
N PHE A 248 13.51 19.03 17.94
CA PHE A 248 13.99 18.25 16.80
C PHE A 248 15.34 18.79 16.33
N GLU A 249 16.37 17.95 16.39
CA GLU A 249 17.70 18.28 15.89
C GLU A 249 17.89 17.75 14.46
N LYS A 250 18.31 18.63 13.55
CA LYS A 250 18.66 18.24 12.18
C LYS A 250 19.96 17.45 12.21
N LYS A 251 19.89 16.16 11.91
CA LYS A 251 21.04 15.29 11.65
C LYS A 251 21.53 15.42 10.21
N GLU A 252 22.84 15.32 10.00
CA GLU A 252 23.42 15.27 8.66
C GLU A 252 23.22 13.88 8.05
N ILE A 253 22.46 13.81 6.95
CA ILE A 253 22.18 12.56 6.25
C ILE A 253 23.26 12.33 5.21
N HIS A 254 24.07 11.29 5.42
CA HIS A 254 25.02 10.80 4.41
C HIS A 254 24.43 9.56 3.73
N THR A 255 24.24 9.64 2.41
CA THR A 255 23.76 8.52 1.59
C THR A 255 24.91 7.91 0.81
N MET A 256 25.07 6.59 0.87
CA MET A 256 26.02 5.85 0.05
C MET A 256 25.29 4.74 -0.70
N ILE A 257 25.45 4.70 -2.02
CA ILE A 257 24.88 3.64 -2.85
C ILE A 257 25.75 2.39 -2.69
N GLU A 258 25.16 1.29 -2.23
CA GLU A 258 25.83 -0.01 -2.19
C GLU A 258 25.63 -0.77 -3.50
N VAL A 259 24.39 -0.77 -4.00
CA VAL A 259 24.00 -1.54 -5.18
C VAL A 259 23.05 -0.72 -6.03
N ALA A 260 23.32 -0.62 -7.33
CA ALA A 260 22.40 -0.05 -8.32
C ALA A 260 22.12 -1.09 -9.41
N LYS A 261 20.87 -1.59 -9.46
CA LYS A 261 20.42 -2.58 -10.45
C LYS A 261 19.34 -1.95 -11.36
N PRO A 262 19.55 -1.91 -12.68
CA PRO A 262 18.51 -1.46 -13.60
C PRO A 262 17.37 -2.48 -13.64
N ILE A 263 16.13 -2.03 -13.45
CA ILE A 263 14.91 -2.82 -13.63
C ILE A 263 14.26 -2.44 -14.94
N SER A 264 13.87 -3.45 -15.72
CA SER A 264 12.97 -3.29 -16.86
C SER A 264 11.53 -3.08 -16.38
N VAL A 265 11.17 -1.86 -15.99
CA VAL A 265 9.76 -1.47 -15.78
C VAL A 265 9.31 -0.66 -17.00
N GLY A 266 8.16 -1.02 -17.57
CA GLY A 266 7.64 -0.39 -18.77
C GLY A 266 6.87 0.91 -18.48
N ARG A 267 6.08 0.94 -17.41
CA ARG A 267 5.35 2.13 -16.96
C ARG A 267 5.22 2.17 -15.44
N PHE A 268 5.24 3.38 -14.88
CA PHE A 268 4.89 3.63 -13.48
C PHE A 268 3.52 4.32 -13.43
N ILE A 269 2.64 3.82 -12.57
CA ILE A 269 1.32 4.42 -12.34
C ILE A 269 1.45 5.39 -11.15
N PRO A 270 1.07 6.67 -11.32
CA PRO A 270 1.17 7.67 -10.26
C PRO A 270 0.47 7.25 -8.96
N ARG A 271 1.00 7.75 -7.84
CA ARG A 271 0.44 7.47 -6.51
C ARG A 271 -0.98 8.03 -6.36
N GLU A 272 -1.30 9.16 -7.00
CA GLU A 272 -2.66 9.75 -6.96
C GLU A 272 -3.70 8.79 -7.51
N PHE A 273 -3.39 8.15 -8.64
CA PHE A 273 -4.26 7.13 -9.23
C PHE A 273 -4.39 5.93 -8.30
N SER A 274 -3.32 5.57 -7.57
CA SER A 274 -3.35 4.49 -6.59
C SER A 274 -4.22 4.80 -5.37
N MET A 275 -4.24 6.05 -4.91
CA MET A 275 -5.06 6.49 -3.78
C MET A 275 -6.57 6.42 -4.08
N ALA A 276 -6.98 6.57 -5.34
CA ALA A 276 -8.39 6.43 -5.72
C ALA A 276 -8.95 5.02 -5.42
N TYR A 277 -8.08 4.03 -5.25
CA TYR A 277 -8.41 2.63 -5.00
C TYR A 277 -8.08 2.15 -3.58
N SER A 278 -7.54 3.01 -2.71
CA SER A 278 -7.07 2.62 -1.37
C SER A 278 -8.12 2.69 -0.26
N GLY A 279 -9.40 2.94 -0.58
CA GLY A 279 -10.45 3.20 0.42
C GLY A 279 -11.80 2.54 0.12
N LYS A 280 -11.82 1.44 -0.63
CA LYS A 280 -13.04 0.64 -0.87
C LYS A 280 -12.92 -0.74 -0.26
#